data_AF-A0A7G8FTQ0-F1
#
_entry.id   AF-A0A7G8FTQ0-F1
#
_cell.length_a   1.000
_cell.length_b   1.000
_cell.length_c   1.000
_cell.angle_alpha   90.00
_cell.angle_beta   90.00
_cell.angle_gamma   90.00
#
_symmetry.space_group_name_H-M   'P 1'
#
loop_
_entity.id
_entity.type
_entity.pdbx_description
1 polymer ?
#
loop_
_entity_poly.entity_id
_entity_poly.type
_entity_poly.pdbx_seq_one_letter_code
_entity_poly.pdbx_strand_id
1 'polypeptide(L)'
;MVSQLTAINIAKMITIAIVIGLIAIVGISDQRQILYACMHISYCVWWLVEQRIYPERRTFLFQEKVGPVGLISAILIIGVFYSLPAFLAFFNPNPLTIAATATAIPLFYFGSLINTSADVQKMTAKTLGRDLVSDGIWSKIRHVNYSGDLMRYLSFAVVAGSAWAFLVPLAIAALYLQRIGEKETSMGAKYPDFAAYRQRTTRLIPWVW
;
A
#
# COMPACT_ATOMS: atom_id res chain seq x y z
N MET A 1 -23.30 1.64 -10.01
CA MET A 1 -22.33 1.76 -8.90
C MET A 1 -21.44 0.52 -8.90
N VAL A 2 -20.14 0.66 -8.69
CA VAL A 2 -19.17 -0.46 -8.65
C VAL A 2 -18.70 -0.69 -7.21
N SER A 3 -18.09 -1.83 -6.88
CA SER A 3 -17.42 -1.95 -5.57
C SER A 3 -16.17 -1.07 -5.55
N GLN A 4 -15.81 -0.59 -4.36
CA GLN A 4 -14.56 0.12 -4.15
C GLN A 4 -13.35 -0.73 -4.56
N LEU A 5 -13.40 -2.05 -4.35
CA LEU A 5 -12.38 -2.98 -4.86
C LEU A 5 -12.22 -2.89 -6.37
N THR A 6 -13.32 -2.87 -7.14
CA THR A 6 -13.27 -2.71 -8.60
C THR A 6 -12.66 -1.36 -9.00
N ALA A 7 -13.04 -0.28 -8.31
CA ALA A 7 -12.45 1.05 -8.55
C ALA A 7 -10.93 1.07 -8.31
N ILE A 8 -10.46 0.41 -7.24
CA ILE A 8 -9.03 0.27 -6.94
C ILE A 8 -8.34 -0.59 -8.02
N ASN A 9 -8.94 -1.70 -8.44
CA ASN A 9 -8.38 -2.57 -9.49
C ASN A 9 -8.18 -1.80 -10.80
N ILE A 10 -9.18 -1.02 -11.22
CA ILE A 10 -9.07 -0.15 -12.41
C ILE A 10 -7.93 0.86 -12.23
N ALA A 11 -7.87 1.51 -11.07
CA ALA A 11 -6.81 2.46 -10.78
C ALA A 11 -5.41 1.83 -10.84
N LYS A 12 -5.23 0.60 -10.32
CA LYS A 12 -3.96 -0.15 -10.40
C LYS A 12 -3.57 -0.49 -11.84
N MET A 13 -4.54 -0.86 -12.68
CA MET A 13 -4.30 -1.08 -14.11
C MET A 13 -3.84 0.21 -14.80
N ILE A 14 -4.44 1.36 -14.44
CA ILE A 14 -4.01 2.67 -14.95
C ILE A 14 -2.59 3.00 -14.47
N THR A 15 -2.25 2.74 -13.21
CA THR A 15 -0.88 2.91 -12.71
C THR A 15 0.11 2.10 -13.54
N ILE A 16 -0.18 0.83 -13.81
CA ILE A 16 0.66 -0.03 -14.66
C ILE A 16 0.79 0.58 -16.06
N ALA A 17 -0.32 0.98 -16.67
CA ALA A 17 -0.33 1.59 -18.00
C ALA A 17 0.50 2.88 -18.06
N ILE A 18 0.46 3.71 -17.02
CA ILE A 18 1.29 4.92 -16.93
C ILE A 18 2.76 4.57 -16.88
N VAL A 19 3.17 3.61 -16.03
CA VAL A 19 4.58 3.22 -15.93
C VAL A 19 5.08 2.58 -17.23
N ILE A 20 4.27 1.74 -17.89
CA ILE A 20 4.60 1.20 -19.22
C ILE A 20 4.67 2.30 -20.27
N GLY A 21 3.76 3.27 -20.23
CA GLY A 21 3.77 4.44 -21.10
C GLY A 21 5.05 5.27 -20.94
N LEU A 22 5.53 5.44 -19.70
CA LEU A 22 6.82 6.09 -19.43
C LEU A 22 7.99 5.33 -20.04
N ILE A 23 8.00 4.00 -19.95
CA ILE A 23 9.01 3.16 -20.64
C ILE A 23 8.95 3.38 -22.16
N ALA A 24 7.76 3.39 -22.74
CA ALA A 24 7.59 3.52 -24.19
C ALA A 24 7.95 4.91 -24.73
N ILE A 25 7.67 5.97 -23.97
CA ILE A 25 7.85 7.36 -24.41
C ILE A 25 9.23 7.92 -24.04
N VAL A 26 9.69 7.66 -22.82
CA VAL A 26 10.96 8.20 -22.28
C VAL A 26 12.12 7.24 -22.50
N GLY A 27 11.84 5.93 -22.51
CA GLY A 27 12.86 4.89 -22.59
C GLY A 27 13.48 4.54 -21.23
N ILE A 28 14.40 3.59 -21.28
CA ILE A 28 15.21 3.16 -20.14
C ILE A 28 16.65 3.53 -20.45
N SER A 29 17.24 4.37 -19.59
CA SER A 29 18.61 4.86 -19.74
C SER A 29 19.53 4.40 -18.61
N ASP A 30 18.98 4.09 -17.43
CA ASP A 30 19.75 3.67 -16.27
C ASP A 30 18.99 2.67 -15.38
N GLN A 31 19.62 2.30 -14.26
CA GLN A 31 19.06 1.37 -13.29
C GLN A 31 17.82 1.93 -12.55
N ARG A 32 17.66 3.26 -12.46
CA ARG A 32 16.55 3.89 -11.73
C ARG A 32 15.22 3.53 -12.36
N GLN A 33 15.09 3.67 -13.69
CA GLN A 33 13.83 3.37 -14.37
C GLN A 33 13.48 1.89 -14.30
N ILE A 34 14.49 1.01 -14.46
CA ILE A 34 14.32 -0.44 -14.33
C ILE A 34 13.81 -0.79 -12.94
N LEU A 35 14.52 -0.35 -11.90
CA LEU A 35 14.20 -0.67 -10.52
C LEU A 35 12.81 -0.13 -10.15
N TYR A 36 12.51 1.12 -10.51
CA TYR A 36 11.22 1.73 -10.26
C TYR A 36 10.09 0.95 -10.95
N ALA A 37 10.23 0.67 -12.25
CA ALA A 37 9.21 -0.02 -13.02
C ALA A 37 8.96 -1.43 -12.49
N CYS A 38 10.02 -2.20 -12.22
CA CYS A 38 9.91 -3.53 -11.65
C CYS A 38 9.17 -3.51 -10.31
N MET A 39 9.53 -2.61 -9.39
CA MET A 39 8.91 -2.54 -8.07
C MET A 39 7.44 -2.09 -8.16
N HIS A 40 7.14 -1.03 -8.91
CA HIS A 40 5.79 -0.48 -8.94
C HIS A 40 4.82 -1.38 -9.72
N ILE A 41 5.24 -1.90 -10.88
CA ILE A 41 4.41 -2.82 -11.68
C ILE A 41 4.21 -4.13 -10.93
N SER A 42 5.27 -4.75 -10.37
CA SER A 42 5.13 -6.03 -9.65
C SER A 42 4.18 -5.92 -8.46
N TYR A 43 4.22 -4.81 -7.70
CA TYR A 43 3.26 -4.57 -6.64
C TYR A 43 1.81 -4.47 -7.18
N CYS A 44 1.57 -3.69 -8.23
CA CYS A 44 0.23 -3.56 -8.81
C CYS A 44 -0.27 -4.89 -9.40
N VAL A 45 0.61 -5.67 -10.03
CA VAL A 45 0.30 -7.01 -10.51
C VAL A 45 0.00 -7.95 -9.35
N TRP A 46 0.82 -7.94 -8.28
CA TRP A 46 0.58 -8.75 -7.08
C TRP A 46 -0.80 -8.46 -6.49
N TRP A 47 -1.18 -7.19 -6.35
CA TRP A 47 -2.53 -6.81 -5.89
C TRP A 47 -3.66 -7.46 -6.70
N LEU A 48 -3.50 -7.56 -8.02
CA LEU A 48 -4.51 -8.14 -8.92
C LEU A 48 -4.49 -9.68 -8.87
N VAL A 49 -3.30 -10.28 -8.80
CA VAL A 49 -3.10 -11.73 -8.75
C VAL A 49 -3.52 -12.30 -7.40
N GLU A 50 -3.23 -11.62 -6.31
CA GLU A 50 -3.53 -12.01 -4.94
C GLU A 50 -5.04 -12.25 -4.74
N GLN A 51 -5.88 -11.49 -5.45
CA GLN A 51 -7.34 -11.72 -5.44
C GLN A 51 -7.77 -13.00 -6.13
N ARG A 52 -6.96 -13.58 -7.03
CA ARG A 52 -7.22 -14.89 -7.64
C ARG A 52 -6.67 -16.02 -6.78
N ILE A 53 -5.53 -15.80 -6.13
CA ILE A 53 -4.91 -16.75 -5.21
C ILE A 53 -5.76 -16.90 -3.94
N TYR A 54 -6.31 -15.78 -3.44
CA TYR A 54 -7.16 -15.72 -2.24
C TYR A 54 -8.53 -15.12 -2.58
N PRO A 55 -9.47 -15.91 -3.15
CA PRO A 55 -10.79 -15.41 -3.54
C PRO A 55 -11.59 -14.80 -2.39
N GLU A 56 -11.43 -15.32 -1.16
CA GLU A 56 -12.06 -14.83 0.06
C GLU A 56 -11.70 -13.38 0.34
N ARG A 57 -10.52 -12.92 -0.09
CA ARG A 57 -10.12 -11.52 0.04
C ARG A 57 -11.14 -10.56 -0.59
N ARG A 58 -11.79 -11.00 -1.67
CA ARG A 58 -12.82 -10.24 -2.39
C ARG A 58 -14.15 -10.16 -1.68
N THR A 59 -14.36 -10.87 -0.58
CA THR A 59 -15.59 -10.80 0.22
C THR A 59 -15.41 -9.89 1.43
N PHE A 60 -14.18 -9.75 1.94
CA PHE A 60 -13.90 -8.96 3.15
C PHE A 60 -13.42 -7.53 2.88
N LEU A 61 -12.71 -7.28 1.78
CA LEU A 61 -12.06 -5.99 1.52
C LEU A 61 -12.85 -5.12 0.53
N PHE A 62 -13.03 -3.83 0.87
CA PHE A 62 -13.50 -2.77 -0.02
C PHE A 62 -14.83 -3.11 -0.76
N GLN A 63 -15.79 -3.68 -0.02
CA GLN A 63 -17.11 -4.07 -0.53
C GLN A 63 -18.09 -2.91 -0.71
N GLU A 64 -17.80 -1.77 -0.08
CA GLU A 64 -18.63 -0.57 -0.19
C GLU A 64 -18.82 -0.19 -1.66
N LYS A 65 -20.07 0.14 -2.02
CA LYS A 65 -20.41 0.58 -3.37
C LYS A 65 -20.03 2.04 -3.52
N VAL A 66 -19.33 2.34 -4.61
CA VAL A 66 -18.98 3.71 -4.99
C VAL A 66 -19.72 4.13 -6.25
N GLY A 67 -20.20 5.38 -6.23
CA GLY A 67 -20.74 6.06 -7.40
C GLY A 67 -19.64 6.58 -8.34
N PRO A 68 -20.01 7.33 -9.39
CA PRO A 68 -19.07 7.90 -10.34
C PRO A 68 -17.96 8.74 -9.68
N VAL A 69 -18.32 9.57 -8.70
CA VAL A 69 -17.36 10.42 -7.96
C VAL A 69 -16.30 9.58 -7.24
N GLY A 70 -16.70 8.50 -6.57
CA GLY A 70 -15.77 7.61 -5.87
C GLY A 70 -14.87 6.83 -6.83
N LEU A 71 -15.38 6.42 -7.98
CA LEU A 71 -14.58 5.79 -9.04
C LEU A 71 -13.53 6.77 -9.61
N ILE A 72 -13.95 7.98 -9.96
CA ILE A 72 -13.05 9.03 -10.47
C ILE A 72 -11.98 9.36 -9.42
N SER A 73 -12.38 9.49 -8.15
CA SER A 73 -11.43 9.76 -7.05
C SER A 73 -10.40 8.64 -6.91
N ALA A 74 -10.80 7.37 -7.02
CA ALA A 74 -9.88 6.25 -6.99
C ALA A 74 -8.89 6.29 -8.17
N ILE A 75 -9.37 6.62 -9.37
CA ILE A 75 -8.51 6.75 -10.57
C ILE A 75 -7.51 7.90 -10.39
N LEU A 76 -7.97 9.08 -9.96
CA LEU A 76 -7.10 10.25 -9.81
C LEU A 76 -6.06 10.04 -8.69
N ILE A 77 -6.46 9.47 -7.56
CA ILE A 77 -5.56 9.27 -6.43
C ILE A 77 -4.65 8.06 -6.69
N ILE A 78 -5.22 6.87 -6.87
CA ILE A 78 -4.46 5.61 -6.94
C ILE A 78 -3.88 5.36 -8.33
N GLY A 79 -4.57 5.78 -9.39
CA GLY A 79 -4.09 5.60 -10.77
C GLY A 79 -3.04 6.64 -11.12
N VAL A 80 -3.37 7.93 -10.96
CA VAL A 80 -2.56 9.05 -11.44
C VAL A 80 -1.59 9.56 -10.38
N PHE A 81 -2.07 10.06 -9.23
CA PHE A 81 -1.21 10.68 -8.21
C PHE A 81 -0.18 9.70 -7.64
N TYR A 82 -0.52 8.43 -7.44
CA TYR A 82 0.44 7.40 -7.01
C TYR A 82 1.55 7.15 -8.04
N SER A 83 1.33 7.52 -9.30
CA SER A 83 2.35 7.42 -10.34
C SER A 83 3.31 8.60 -10.33
N LEU A 84 3.12 9.63 -9.47
CA LEU A 84 4.03 10.78 -9.35
C LEU A 84 5.50 10.37 -9.15
N PRO A 85 5.86 9.44 -8.25
CA PRO A 85 7.25 9.04 -8.09
C PRO A 85 7.78 8.32 -9.35
N ALA A 86 6.91 7.75 -10.18
CA ALA A 86 7.30 7.15 -11.47
C ALA A 86 7.75 8.23 -12.45
N PHE A 87 6.94 9.28 -12.62
CA PHE A 87 7.34 10.42 -13.44
C PHE A 87 8.66 11.01 -12.93
N LEU A 88 8.77 11.25 -11.63
CA LEU A 88 9.99 11.79 -11.04
C LEU A 88 11.20 10.86 -11.23
N ALA A 89 11.02 9.54 -11.15
CA ALA A 89 12.09 8.57 -11.39
C ALA A 89 12.55 8.57 -12.86
N PHE A 90 11.62 8.61 -13.81
CA PHE A 90 11.93 8.52 -15.24
C PHE A 90 12.62 9.78 -15.78
N PHE A 91 12.28 10.95 -15.23
CA PHE A 91 12.85 12.23 -15.63
C PHE A 91 13.99 12.73 -14.72
N ASN A 92 14.46 11.91 -13.77
CA ASN A 92 15.60 12.29 -12.93
C ASN A 92 16.92 12.08 -13.69
N PRO A 93 17.68 13.15 -14.01
CA PRO A 93 18.94 13.00 -14.74
C PRO A 93 20.08 12.48 -13.85
N ASN A 94 19.89 12.47 -12.53
CA ASN A 94 20.92 12.04 -11.60
C ASN A 94 20.93 10.50 -11.51
N PRO A 95 22.12 9.87 -11.53
CA PRO A 95 22.22 8.42 -11.37
C PRO A 95 21.67 7.97 -10.01
N LEU A 96 21.10 6.77 -9.96
CA LEU A 96 20.66 6.16 -8.72
C LEU A 96 21.87 5.86 -7.82
N THR A 97 21.87 6.37 -6.59
CA THR A 97 22.98 6.17 -5.66
C THR A 97 22.93 4.78 -5.03
N ILE A 98 24.09 4.23 -4.67
CA ILE A 98 24.20 2.95 -3.95
C ILE A 98 23.38 2.98 -2.66
N ALA A 99 23.43 4.09 -1.91
CA ALA A 99 22.67 4.26 -0.68
C ALA A 99 21.14 4.22 -0.92
N ALA A 100 20.66 4.87 -1.99
CA ALA A 100 19.24 4.81 -2.35
C ALA A 100 18.83 3.38 -2.72
N THR A 101 19.64 2.66 -3.51
CA THR A 101 19.39 1.26 -3.85
C THR A 101 19.36 0.36 -2.61
N ALA A 102 20.37 0.47 -1.75
CA ALA A 102 20.50 -0.30 -0.52
C ALA A 102 19.37 -0.02 0.49
N THR A 103 18.73 1.14 0.41
CA THR A 103 17.59 1.52 1.26
C THR A 103 16.25 1.09 0.65
N ALA A 104 16.05 1.36 -0.64
CA ALA A 104 14.76 1.12 -1.31
C ALA A 104 14.43 -0.37 -1.45
N ILE A 105 15.42 -1.22 -1.74
CA ILE A 105 15.22 -2.65 -1.94
C ILE A 105 14.65 -3.31 -0.67
N PRO A 106 15.30 -3.20 0.51
CA PRO A 106 14.74 -3.73 1.75
C PRO A 106 13.37 -3.14 2.11
N LEU A 107 13.18 -1.83 1.93
CA LEU A 107 11.88 -1.17 2.19
C LEU A 107 10.75 -1.79 1.37
N PHE A 108 11.00 -2.03 0.08
CA PHE A 108 10.02 -2.64 -0.80
C PHE A 108 9.73 -4.09 -0.44
N TYR A 109 10.77 -4.91 -0.26
CA TYR A 109 10.61 -6.34 0.02
C TYR A 109 9.96 -6.57 1.38
N PHE A 110 10.51 -5.99 2.46
CA PHE A 110 9.93 -6.16 3.78
C PHE A 110 8.57 -5.49 3.89
N GLY A 111 8.37 -4.32 3.26
CA GLY A 111 7.05 -3.68 3.22
C GLY A 111 5.99 -4.55 2.57
N SER A 112 6.31 -5.19 1.45
CA SER A 112 5.42 -6.12 0.74
C SER A 112 5.15 -7.38 1.55
N LEU A 113 6.18 -8.01 2.12
CA LEU A 113 6.03 -9.21 2.94
C LEU A 113 5.19 -8.93 4.19
N ILE A 114 5.48 -7.85 4.92
CA ILE A 114 4.73 -7.47 6.13
C ILE A 114 3.26 -7.22 5.80
N ASN A 115 2.98 -6.46 4.74
CA ASN A 115 1.60 -6.16 4.34
C ASN A 115 0.84 -7.44 3.98
N THR A 116 1.40 -8.26 3.09
CA THR A 116 0.74 -9.50 2.65
C THR A 116 0.58 -10.50 3.79
N SER A 117 1.61 -10.72 4.62
CA SER A 117 1.51 -11.62 5.77
C SER A 117 0.43 -11.19 6.76
N ALA A 118 0.31 -9.88 7.01
CA ALA A 118 -0.71 -9.33 7.89
C ALA A 118 -2.12 -9.55 7.34
N ASP A 119 -2.33 -9.23 6.06
CA ASP A 119 -3.62 -9.41 5.40
C ASP A 119 -4.02 -10.90 5.35
N VAL A 120 -3.09 -11.80 4.99
CA VAL A 120 -3.32 -13.25 4.93
C VAL A 120 -3.65 -13.80 6.32
N GLN A 121 -2.85 -13.51 7.36
CA GLN A 121 -3.14 -13.98 8.72
C GLN A 121 -4.52 -13.51 9.19
N LYS A 122 -4.86 -12.23 8.94
CA LYS A 122 -6.15 -11.68 9.35
C LYS A 122 -7.31 -12.32 8.58
N MET A 123 -7.17 -12.49 7.27
CA MET A 123 -8.17 -13.14 6.43
C MET A 123 -8.41 -14.57 6.90
N THR A 124 -7.36 -15.38 7.05
CA THR A 124 -7.46 -16.76 7.53
C THR A 124 -8.15 -16.84 8.89
N ALA A 125 -7.76 -15.98 9.84
CA ALA A 125 -8.42 -15.93 11.15
C ALA A 125 -9.91 -15.60 11.05
N LYS A 126 -10.29 -14.68 10.15
CA LYS A 126 -11.71 -14.32 9.92
C LYS A 126 -12.51 -15.42 9.25
N THR A 127 -11.94 -16.12 8.28
CA THR A 127 -12.58 -17.29 7.65
C THR A 127 -12.81 -18.41 8.67
N LEU A 128 -11.92 -18.57 9.65
CA LEU A 128 -12.06 -19.51 10.76
C LEU A 128 -12.99 -19.02 11.88
N GLY A 129 -13.70 -17.90 11.69
CA GLY A 129 -14.64 -17.36 12.67
C GLY A 129 -14.01 -16.71 13.91
N ARG A 130 -12.71 -16.37 13.88
CA ARG A 130 -12.05 -15.71 15.01
C ARG A 130 -12.41 -14.23 15.09
N ASP A 131 -12.54 -13.73 16.32
CA ASP A 131 -12.81 -12.33 16.62
C ASP A 131 -11.57 -11.44 16.43
N LEU A 132 -11.14 -10.72 17.47
CA LEU A 132 -10.03 -9.78 17.36
C LEU A 132 -8.70 -10.52 17.11
N VAL A 133 -8.09 -10.27 15.95
CA VAL A 133 -6.76 -10.79 15.62
C VAL A 133 -5.72 -9.92 16.33
N SER A 134 -5.02 -10.50 17.30
CA SER A 134 -4.06 -9.79 18.17
C SER A 134 -2.78 -10.58 18.43
N ASP A 135 -2.52 -11.60 17.62
CA ASP A 135 -1.38 -12.52 17.69
C ASP A 135 -0.47 -12.40 16.45
N GLY A 136 0.65 -13.12 16.44
CA GLY A 136 1.59 -13.15 15.32
C GLY A 136 2.05 -11.74 14.91
N ILE A 137 1.93 -11.40 13.64
CA ILE A 137 2.36 -10.10 13.11
C ILE A 137 1.54 -8.91 13.66
N TRP A 138 0.32 -9.18 14.15
CA TRP A 138 -0.54 -8.17 14.77
C TRP A 138 -0.24 -7.99 16.27
N SER A 139 0.63 -8.79 16.87
CA SER A 139 0.85 -8.79 18.33
C SER A 139 1.48 -7.51 18.91
N LYS A 140 2.12 -6.69 18.07
CA LYS A 140 2.83 -5.47 18.49
C LYS A 140 2.32 -4.20 17.82
N ILE A 141 1.75 -4.29 16.62
CA ILE A 141 1.35 -3.14 15.82
C ILE A 141 -0.08 -3.36 15.30
N ARG A 142 -1.02 -2.50 15.69
CA ARG A 142 -2.45 -2.68 15.38
C ARG A 142 -2.80 -2.50 13.91
N HIS A 143 -2.01 -1.70 13.20
CA HIS A 143 -2.18 -1.42 11.77
C HIS A 143 -0.90 -1.79 10.99
N VAL A 144 -0.35 -2.97 11.29
CA VAL A 144 0.91 -3.45 10.71
C VAL A 144 0.87 -3.55 9.18
N ASN A 145 -0.28 -3.86 8.60
CA ASN A 145 -0.44 -3.90 7.15
C ASN A 145 -0.27 -2.51 6.50
N TYR A 146 -0.76 -1.44 7.14
CA TYR A 146 -0.53 -0.07 6.70
C TYR A 146 0.95 0.35 6.84
N SER A 147 1.65 -0.22 7.82
CA SER A 147 3.08 0.02 8.00
C SER A 147 3.89 -0.56 6.85
N GLY A 148 3.58 -1.80 6.46
CA GLY A 148 4.16 -2.43 5.27
C GLY A 148 3.88 -1.65 3.99
N ASP A 149 2.66 -1.13 3.83
CA ASP A 149 2.30 -0.27 2.69
C ASP A 149 3.13 1.02 2.65
N LEU A 150 3.29 1.70 3.79
CA LEU A 150 4.10 2.91 3.86
C LEU A 150 5.58 2.64 3.57
N MET A 151 6.14 1.53 4.06
CA MET A 151 7.51 1.11 3.70
C MET A 151 7.66 0.94 2.18
N ARG A 152 6.68 0.29 1.54
CA ARG A 152 6.67 0.11 0.08
C ARG A 152 6.56 1.46 -0.65
N TYR A 153 5.69 2.38 -0.22
CA TYR A 153 5.61 3.70 -0.86
C TYR A 153 6.85 4.57 -0.65
N LEU A 154 7.49 4.47 0.52
CA LEU A 154 8.77 5.12 0.77
C LEU A 154 9.86 4.59 -0.17
N SER A 155 9.86 3.29 -0.49
CA SER A 155 10.81 2.74 -1.46
C SER A 155 10.70 3.41 -2.83
N PHE A 156 9.48 3.70 -3.30
CA PHE A 156 9.26 4.40 -4.57
C PHE A 156 9.78 5.83 -4.50
N ALA A 157 9.57 6.54 -3.39
CA ALA A 157 10.08 7.90 -3.22
C ALA A 157 11.62 7.95 -3.19
N VAL A 158 12.26 6.97 -2.54
CA VAL A 158 13.72 6.84 -2.50
C VAL A 158 14.27 6.56 -3.90
N VAL A 159 13.68 5.64 -4.67
CA VAL A 159 14.10 5.35 -6.05
C VAL A 159 13.80 6.54 -6.98
N ALA A 160 12.77 7.33 -6.74
CA ALA A 160 12.52 8.54 -7.53
C ALA A 160 13.62 9.60 -7.36
N GLY A 161 14.30 9.62 -6.20
CA GLY A 161 15.43 10.54 -5.95
C GLY A 161 15.02 12.00 -5.97
N SER A 162 13.79 12.32 -5.58
CA SER A 162 13.22 13.67 -5.55
C SER A 162 12.41 13.87 -4.28
N ALA A 163 12.57 15.02 -3.62
CA ALA A 163 11.81 15.36 -2.42
C ALA A 163 10.30 15.38 -2.68
N TRP A 164 9.88 15.76 -3.89
CA TRP A 164 8.47 15.78 -4.30
C TRP A 164 7.84 14.38 -4.32
N ALA A 165 8.63 13.32 -4.48
CA ALA A 165 8.14 11.96 -4.48
C ALA A 165 7.59 11.53 -3.10
N PHE A 166 8.07 12.17 -2.02
CA PHE A 166 7.60 11.91 -0.66
C PHE A 166 6.18 12.43 -0.40
N LEU A 167 5.61 13.26 -1.29
CA LEU A 167 4.21 13.66 -1.20
C LEU A 167 3.27 12.45 -1.23
N VAL A 168 3.60 11.39 -1.97
CA VAL A 168 2.78 10.17 -2.02
C VAL A 168 2.73 9.46 -0.66
N PRO A 169 3.83 8.96 -0.08
CA PRO A 169 3.78 8.29 1.22
C PRO A 169 3.24 9.19 2.33
N LEU A 170 3.47 10.52 2.29
CA LEU A 170 2.91 11.46 3.27
C LEU A 170 1.38 11.58 3.15
N ALA A 171 0.86 11.72 1.92
CA ALA A 171 -0.58 11.74 1.69
C ALA A 171 -1.24 10.42 2.13
N ILE A 172 -0.57 9.28 1.92
CA ILE A 172 -1.10 7.97 2.35
C ILE A 172 -1.07 7.84 3.85
N ALA A 173 -0.01 8.28 4.51
CA ALA A 173 0.07 8.30 5.96
C ALA A 173 -1.08 9.13 6.56
N ALA A 174 -1.35 10.33 6.02
CA ALA A 174 -2.46 11.17 6.46
C ALA A 174 -3.83 10.46 6.31
N LEU A 175 -4.09 9.86 5.14
CA LEU A 175 -5.31 9.09 4.88
C LEU A 175 -5.44 7.89 5.83
N TYR A 176 -4.34 7.20 6.12
CA TYR A 176 -4.34 6.08 7.06
C TYR A 176 -4.60 6.54 8.48
N LEU A 177 -4.02 7.65 8.94
CA LEU A 177 -4.28 8.15 10.29
C LEU A 177 -5.78 8.47 10.50
N GLN A 178 -6.44 9.05 9.51
CA GLN A 178 -7.89 9.26 9.56
C GLN A 178 -8.64 7.93 9.64
N ARG A 179 -8.38 7.00 8.71
CA ARG A 179 -9.03 5.68 8.66
C ARG A 179 -8.80 4.86 9.91
N ILE A 180 -7.63 4.98 10.52
CA ILE A 180 -7.30 4.31 11.78
C ILE A 180 -8.22 4.83 12.90
N GLY A 181 -8.47 6.14 12.98
CA GLY A 181 -9.38 6.71 13.98
C GLY A 181 -10.79 6.13 13.92
N GLU A 182 -11.37 6.07 12.72
CA GLU A 182 -12.68 5.47 12.46
C GLU A 182 -12.69 3.98 12.82
N LYS A 183 -11.63 3.26 12.40
CA LYS A 183 -11.49 1.82 12.62
C LYS A 183 -11.30 1.45 14.08
N GLU A 184 -10.49 2.19 14.83
CA GLU A 184 -10.29 1.94 16.26
C GLU A 184 -11.55 2.25 17.08
N THR A 185 -12.32 3.27 16.69
CA THR A 185 -13.64 3.55 17.29
C THR A 185 -14.59 2.36 17.08
N SER A 186 -14.69 1.87 15.84
CA SER A 186 -15.50 0.68 15.52
C SER A 186 -15.01 -0.57 16.25
N MET A 187 -13.69 -0.77 16.35
CA MET A 187 -13.10 -1.90 17.08
C MET A 187 -13.38 -1.83 18.58
N GLY A 188 -13.34 -0.65 19.19
CA GLY A 188 -13.67 -0.47 20.60
C GLY A 188 -15.13 -0.77 20.93
N ALA A 189 -16.06 -0.49 20.00
CA ALA A 189 -17.46 -0.87 20.16
C ALA A 189 -17.71 -2.36 19.92
N LYS A 190 -16.92 -2.99 19.03
CA LYS A 190 -17.14 -4.38 18.59
C LYS A 190 -16.45 -5.43 19.46
N TYR A 191 -15.25 -5.13 19.98
CA TYR A 191 -14.38 -6.12 20.61
C TYR A 191 -14.11 -5.75 22.07
N PRO A 192 -14.62 -6.54 23.04
CA PRO A 192 -14.35 -6.29 24.46
C PRO A 192 -12.86 -6.26 24.81
N ASP A 193 -12.06 -7.12 24.17
CA ASP A 193 -10.62 -7.24 24.41
C ASP A 193 -9.79 -6.13 23.73
N PHE A 194 -10.41 -5.22 22.96
CA PHE A 194 -9.68 -4.19 22.23
C PHE A 194 -8.94 -3.23 23.15
N ALA A 195 -9.49 -2.91 24.32
CA ALA A 195 -8.83 -2.03 25.29
C ALA A 195 -7.50 -2.62 25.77
N ALA A 196 -7.49 -3.91 26.14
CA ALA A 196 -6.28 -4.62 26.55
C ALA A 196 -5.28 -4.76 25.39
N TYR A 197 -5.77 -5.05 24.18
CA TYR A 197 -4.94 -5.11 22.98
C TYR A 197 -4.27 -3.76 22.66
N ARG A 198 -5.01 -2.66 22.80
CA ARG A 198 -4.51 -1.29 22.57
C ARG A 198 -3.39 -0.91 23.55
N GLN A 199 -3.48 -1.33 24.81
CA GLN A 199 -2.46 -1.02 25.82
C GLN A 199 -1.10 -1.69 25.56
N ARG A 200 -1.09 -2.87 24.91
CA ARG A 200 0.13 -3.65 24.67
C ARG A 200 0.72 -3.52 23.26
N THR A 201 0.17 -2.63 22.43
CA THR A 201 0.55 -2.45 21.02
C THR A 201 0.76 -1.00 20.65
N THR A 202 1.57 -0.73 19.64
CA THR A 202 1.65 0.58 18.98
C THR A 202 0.65 0.66 17.84
N ARG A 203 0.33 1.88 17.41
CA ARG A 203 -0.73 2.10 16.42
C ARG A 203 -0.29 1.71 15.02
N LEU A 204 0.81 2.30 14.55
CA LEU A 204 1.26 2.20 13.16
C LEU A 204 2.77 1.94 13.07
N ILE A 205 3.61 2.86 13.52
CA ILE A 205 5.06 2.69 13.43
C ILE A 205 5.55 2.04 14.74
N PRO A 206 6.45 1.04 14.69
CA PRO A 206 7.06 0.52 15.90
C PRO A 206 7.69 1.67 16.69
N TRP A 207 7.34 1.76 17.98
CA TRP A 207 7.96 2.67 18.95
C TRP A 207 7.62 4.15 18.72
N VAL A 208 6.70 4.43 17.81
CA VAL A 208 6.11 5.75 17.58
C VAL A 208 4.60 5.62 17.79
N TRP A 209 4.13 6.12 18.93
CA TRP A 209 2.71 6.21 19.33
C TRP A 209 1.93 4.88 19.29
#